data_AF-A0A1E7F9B9-F1
#
_entry.id   AF-A0A1E7F9B9-F1
#
_cell.length_a   1.000
_cell.length_b   1.000
_cell.length_c   1.000
_cell.angle_alpha   90.00
_cell.angle_beta   90.00
_cell.angle_gamma   90.00
#
_symmetry.space_group_name_H-M   'P 1'
#
loop_
_entity.id
_entity.type
_entity.pdbx_description
1 polymer ?
#
loop_
_entity_poly.entity_id
_entity_poly.type
_entity_poly.pdbx_seq_one_letter_code
_entity_poly.pdbx_strand_id
1 'polypeptide(L)'
;MFLNPFDVSHTPGYLDICGRVMDLSTLSHNLENGRYSKRIEVYDDCNIIFENAIKYHSDKDLTKWIVSPAKNMLKVAKREQQKIE
;
A
#
# COMPACT_ATOMS: atom_id res chain seq x y z
N MET A 1 4.88 -10.02 1.19
CA MET A 1 4.30 -8.98 2.07
C MET A 1 3.49 -7.97 1.29
N PHE A 2 4.04 -7.29 0.26
CA PHE A 2 3.31 -6.28 -0.52
C PHE A 2 2.93 -6.71 -1.94
N LEU A 3 3.41 -7.87 -2.39
CA LEU A 3 3.42 -8.26 -3.80
C LEU A 3 2.09 -8.84 -4.30
N ASN A 4 1.45 -9.67 -3.49
CA ASN A 4 0.29 -10.45 -3.92
C ASN A 4 -1.01 -9.80 -3.42
N PRO A 5 -2.16 -10.15 -4.04
CA PRO A 5 -3.46 -9.69 -3.59
C PRO A 5 -3.64 -9.91 -2.11
N PHE A 6 -4.05 -8.84 -1.42
CA PHE A 6 -4.26 -8.89 0.01
C PHE A 6 -5.57 -9.59 0.32
N ASP A 7 -5.49 -10.77 0.91
CA ASP A 7 -6.67 -11.53 1.32
C ASP A 7 -7.20 -11.03 2.68
N VAL A 8 -8.28 -10.26 2.60
CA VAL A 8 -8.99 -9.73 3.77
C VAL A 8 -9.62 -10.83 4.63
N SER A 9 -9.95 -12.00 4.06
CA SER A 9 -10.59 -13.09 4.80
C SER A 9 -9.66 -13.70 5.85
N HIS A 10 -8.35 -13.59 5.64
CA HIS A 10 -7.32 -14.05 6.56
C HIS A 10 -6.73 -12.93 7.42
N THR A 11 -7.33 -11.73 7.39
CA THR A 11 -6.79 -10.56 8.09
C THR A 11 -7.86 -9.88 8.96
N PRO A 12 -8.09 -10.38 10.19
CA PRO A 12 -9.18 -9.95 11.05
C PRO A 12 -9.18 -8.44 11.33
N GLY A 13 -10.34 -7.80 11.15
CA GLY A 13 -10.52 -6.36 11.42
C GLY A 13 -9.76 -5.43 10.47
N TYR A 14 -9.19 -5.95 9.37
CA TYR A 14 -8.46 -5.11 8.42
C TYR A 14 -9.33 -4.03 7.80
N LEU A 15 -10.55 -4.39 7.35
CA LEU A 15 -11.48 -3.46 6.72
C LEU A 15 -12.05 -2.42 7.69
N ASP A 16 -12.05 -2.68 9.00
CA ASP A 16 -12.43 -1.70 10.01
C ASP A 16 -11.39 -0.58 10.16
N ILE A 17 -10.14 -0.88 9.79
CA ILE A 17 -8.99 0.01 9.94
C ILE A 17 -8.59 0.62 8.60
N CYS A 18 -8.59 -0.16 7.52
CA CYS A 18 -8.08 0.19 6.20
C CYS A 18 -9.22 0.13 5.16
N GLY A 19 -9.79 1.28 4.81
CA GLY A 19 -10.99 1.36 3.98
C GLY A 19 -10.79 1.04 2.49
N ARG A 20 -9.54 0.91 2.02
CA ARG A 20 -9.23 0.58 0.63
C ARG A 20 -8.07 -0.38 0.56
N VAL A 21 -8.30 -1.57 0.00
CA VAL A 21 -7.26 -2.58 -0.21
C VAL A 21 -6.43 -2.23 -1.45
N MET A 22 -5.11 -2.40 -1.36
CA MET A 22 -4.19 -2.30 -2.50
C MET A 22 -2.93 -3.15 -2.23
N ASP A 23 -2.33 -3.66 -3.30
CA ASP A 23 -1.07 -4.40 -3.33
C ASP A 23 -0.34 -4.14 -4.65
N LEU A 24 0.94 -4.54 -4.75
CA LEU A 24 1.77 -4.22 -5.92
C LEU A 24 1.34 -4.96 -7.20
N SER A 25 0.78 -6.17 -7.10
CA SER A 25 0.25 -6.86 -8.29
C SER A 25 -0.99 -6.17 -8.83
N THR A 26 -1.91 -5.75 -7.94
CA THR A 26 -3.09 -4.96 -8.33
C THR A 26 -2.68 -3.60 -8.89
N LEU A 27 -1.68 -2.93 -8.29
CA LEU A 27 -1.13 -1.67 -8.80
C LEU A 27 -0.56 -1.84 -10.22
N SER A 28 0.26 -2.87 -10.46
CA SER A 28 0.83 -3.17 -11.78
C SER A 28 -0.26 -3.47 -12.81
N HIS A 29 -1.21 -4.33 -12.45
CA HIS A 29 -2.33 -4.67 -13.31
C HIS A 29 -3.17 -3.45 -13.69
N ASN A 30 -3.48 -2.58 -12.73
CA ASN A 30 -4.22 -1.35 -12.98
C ASN A 30 -3.45 -0.39 -13.92
N LEU A 31 -2.12 -0.32 -13.76
CA LEU A 31 -1.27 0.51 -14.60
C LEU A 31 -1.24 0.00 -16.04
N GLU A 32 -1.03 -1.31 -16.22
CA GLU A 32 -0.98 -1.97 -17.52
C GLU A 32 -2.32 -1.88 -18.28
N ASN A 33 -3.44 -1.89 -17.56
CA ASN A 33 -4.78 -1.76 -18.14
C ASN A 33 -5.25 -0.31 -18.30
N GLY A 34 -4.38 0.69 -18.06
CA GLY A 34 -4.70 2.10 -18.28
C GLY A 34 -5.76 2.66 -17.32
N ARG A 35 -5.91 2.08 -16.12
CA ARG A 35 -6.85 2.57 -15.10
C ARG A 35 -6.55 4.02 -14.68
N TYR A 36 -5.28 4.39 -14.67
CA TYR A 36 -4.82 5.70 -14.20
C TYR A 36 -4.73 6.68 -15.35
N SER A 37 -5.50 7.75 -15.26
CA SER A 37 -5.47 8.88 -16.21
C SER A 37 -4.30 9.83 -15.94
N LYS A 38 -3.83 9.87 -14.68
CA LYS A 38 -2.74 10.75 -14.25
C LYS A 38 -1.70 9.98 -13.45
N ARG A 39 -0.43 10.37 -13.57
CA ARG A 39 0.67 9.79 -12.78
C ARG A 39 0.39 9.85 -11.28
N ILE A 40 -0.22 10.92 -10.78
CA ILE A 40 -0.55 11.10 -9.36
C ILE A 40 -1.40 9.95 -8.81
N GLU A 41 -2.33 9.41 -9.60
CA GLU A 41 -3.24 8.34 -9.17
C GLU A 41 -2.48 7.01 -8.94
N VAL A 42 -1.41 6.78 -9.69
CA VAL A 42 -0.50 5.64 -9.46
C VAL A 42 0.19 5.77 -8.11
N TYR A 43 0.64 6.97 -7.75
CA TYR A 43 1.32 7.21 -6.48
C TYR A 43 0.36 7.17 -5.29
N ASP A 44 -0.87 7.64 -5.46
CA ASP A 44 -1.90 7.53 -4.43
C ASP A 44 -2.18 6.06 -4.09
N ASP A 45 -2.31 5.20 -5.11
CA ASP A 45 -2.49 3.76 -4.90
C ASP A 45 -1.24 3.09 -4.34
N CYS A 46 -0.04 3.51 -4.77
CA CYS A 46 1.22 3.05 -4.20
C CYS A 46 1.36 3.40 -2.70
N ASN A 47 0.95 4.61 -2.32
CA ASN A 47 0.99 5.06 -0.93
C ASN A 47 0.06 4.23 -0.05
N ILE A 48 -1.14 3.89 -0.52
CA ILE A 48 -2.13 3.08 0.22
C ILE A 48 -1.54 1.73 0.65
N ILE A 49 -0.73 1.08 -0.20
CA ILE A 49 -0.09 -0.21 0.12
C ILE A 49 0.69 -0.13 1.43
N PHE A 50 1.48 0.92 1.59
CA PHE A 50 2.37 1.08 2.74
C PHE A 50 1.69 1.77 3.92
N GLU A 51 0.80 2.74 3.68
CA GLU A 51 0.02 3.41 4.71
C GLU A 51 -0.89 2.42 5.45
N ASN A 52 -1.57 1.52 4.73
CA ASN A 52 -2.37 0.47 5.35
C ASN A 52 -1.52 -0.51 6.15
N ALA A 53 -0.36 -0.92 5.63
CA ALA A 53 0.54 -1.82 6.35
C ALA A 53 1.02 -1.19 7.66
N ILE A 54 1.37 0.10 7.66
CA ILE A 54 1.70 0.83 8.89
C ILE A 54 0.49 0.84 9.82
N LYS A 55 -0.68 1.27 9.33
CA LYS A 55 -1.88 1.45 10.15
C LYS A 55 -2.32 0.15 10.81
N TYR A 56 -2.39 -0.95 10.05
CA TYR A 56 -2.89 -2.23 10.53
C TYR A 56 -1.91 -2.94 11.47
N HIS A 57 -0.60 -2.85 11.25
CA HIS A 57 0.40 -3.61 12.02
C HIS A 57 1.03 -2.83 13.19
N SER A 58 0.75 -1.53 13.35
CA SER A 58 1.39 -0.69 14.38
C SER A 58 1.11 -1.13 15.83
N ASP A 59 -0.04 -1.74 16.06
CA ASP A 59 -0.53 -2.21 17.37
C ASP A 59 -0.43 -3.73 17.56
N LYS A 60 0.16 -4.46 16.60
CA LYS A 60 0.21 -5.93 16.60
C LYS A 60 1.61 -6.45 16.82
N ASP A 61 1.96 -6.82 18.05
CA ASP A 61 3.32 -7.23 18.43
C ASP A 61 3.92 -8.30 17.50
N LEU A 62 3.15 -9.33 17.13
CA LEU A 62 3.61 -10.42 16.24
C LEU A 62 3.98 -9.95 14.83
N THR A 63 3.38 -8.87 14.35
CA THR A 63 3.55 -8.38 12.97
C THR A 63 4.11 -6.97 12.90
N LYS A 64 4.46 -6.37 14.03
CA LYS A 64 4.97 -4.99 14.16
C LYS A 64 6.24 -4.75 13.36
N TRP A 65 7.04 -5.80 13.14
CA TRP A 65 8.25 -5.76 12.32
C TRP A 65 7.97 -5.29 10.87
N ILE A 66 6.74 -5.47 10.36
CA ILE A 66 6.29 -5.03 9.03
C ILE A 66 6.28 -3.50 8.90
N VAL A 67 6.12 -2.78 10.01
CA VAL A 67 6.01 -1.31 10.01
C VAL A 67 7.30 -0.66 9.52
N SER A 68 8.47 -1.20 9.87
CA SER A 68 9.77 -0.66 9.45
C SER A 68 9.96 -0.67 7.93
N PRO A 69 9.86 -1.82 7.23
CA PRO A 69 9.94 -1.85 5.77
C PRO A 69 8.81 -1.03 5.12
N ALA A 70 7.59 -1.02 5.65
CA ALA A 70 6.51 -0.19 5.12
C ALA A 70 6.84 1.31 5.18
N LYS A 71 7.37 1.81 6.31
CA LYS A 71 7.83 3.21 6.43
C LYS A 71 8.95 3.54 5.44
N ASN A 72 9.89 2.63 5.23
CA ASN A 72 10.97 2.84 4.27
C ASN A 72 10.44 2.93 2.84
N MET A 73 9.52 2.03 2.47
CA MET A 73 8.91 2.05 1.13
C MET A 73 8.03 3.29 0.92
N LEU A 74 7.24 3.68 1.92
CA LEU A 74 6.44 4.91 1.86
C LEU A 74 7.34 6.15 1.66
N LYS A 75 8.47 6.22 2.36
CA LYS A 75 9.45 7.30 2.18
C LYS A 75 9.99 7.36 0.75
N VAL A 76 10.28 6.20 0.15
CA VAL A 76 10.71 6.12 -1.26
C VAL A 76 9.58 6.55 -2.19
N ALA A 77 8.37 6.03 -2.01
CA ALA A 77 7.21 6.35 -2.84
C ALA A 77 6.92 7.87 -2.85
N LYS A 78 6.88 8.52 -1.68
CA LYS A 78 6.67 9.98 -1.57
C LYS A 78 7.80 10.78 -2.21
N ARG A 79 9.06 10.32 -2.09
CA ARG A 79 10.21 10.97 -2.75
C ARG A 79 10.09 10.89 -4.28
N GLU A 80 9.65 9.76 -4.83
CA GLU A 80 9.46 9.62 -6.28
C GLU A 80 8.26 10.44 -6.79
N GLN A 81 7.18 10.50 -6.01
CA GLN A 81 6.00 11.33 -6.29
C GLN A 81 6.37 12.82 -6.45
N GLN A 82 7.25 13.34 -5.59
CA GLN A 82 7.72 14.74 -5.64
C GLN A 82 8.52 15.09 -6.90
N LYS A 83 9.08 14.12 -7.63
CA LYS A 83 9.84 14.39 -8.87
C LYS A 83 8.95 14.62 -10.09
N ILE A 84 7.65 14.39 -9.94
CA ILE A 84 6.68 14.38 -11.03
C ILE A 84 5.87 15.68 -11.07
N GLU A 85 5.93 16.45 -9.99
CA GLU A 85 5.59 17.88 -9.94
C GLU A 85 6.69 18.71 -10.63
#